data_AF-V8NAU1-F1
#
_entry.id   AF-V8NAU1-F1
#
_cell.length_a   1.000
_cell.length_b   1.000
_cell.length_c   1.000
_cell.angle_alpha   90.00
_cell.angle_beta   90.00
_cell.angle_gamma   90.00
#
_symmetry.space_group_name_H-M   'P 1'
#
loop_
_entity.id
_entity.type
_entity.pdbx_description
1 polymer ?
#
loop_
_entity_poly.entity_id
_entity_poly.type
_entity_poly.pdbx_seq_one_letter_code
_entity_poly.pdbx_strand_id
1 'polypeptide(L)'
;MGLFTYFSLCFLGLLIANPFLKAEADTCAREWLQNQGNCYAYFDHKLTWQEAETGKWRWADESTYNYKAWMKSQPDNYGNAEHCVELRLSTGFKEWNDSPCQKLNAYICKHEL
;
A
#
# COMPACT_ATOMS: atom_id res chain seq x y z
N MET A 1 0.71 37.91 45.00
CA MET A 1 1.57 37.52 43.86
C MET A 1 2.44 36.36 44.31
N GLY A 2 2.41 35.21 43.63
CA GLY A 2 3.39 34.13 43.87
C GLY A 2 2.93 32.98 44.76
N LEU A 3 2.31 31.96 44.15
CA LEU A 3 2.39 30.54 44.55
C LEU A 3 1.60 29.66 43.56
N PHE A 4 0.50 30.17 43.00
CA PHE A 4 -0.30 29.47 41.99
C PHE A 4 0.33 29.46 40.58
N THR A 5 1.24 30.38 40.28
CA THR A 5 1.91 30.45 38.97
C THR A 5 3.07 29.46 38.84
N TYR A 6 3.65 28.98 39.95
CA TYR A 6 4.80 28.06 39.93
C TYR A 6 4.40 26.60 39.69
N PHE A 7 3.29 26.15 40.27
CA PHE A 7 2.80 24.77 40.06
C PHE A 7 2.34 24.51 38.62
N SER A 8 1.86 25.56 37.92
CA SER A 8 1.40 25.46 36.54
C SER A 8 2.55 25.38 35.51
N LEU A 9 3.70 25.99 35.80
CA LEU A 9 4.87 25.97 34.93
C LEU A 9 5.67 24.65 34.99
N CYS A 10 5.58 23.88 36.09
CA CYS A 10 6.21 22.55 36.17
C CYS A 10 5.50 21.50 35.31
N PHE A 11 4.17 21.54 35.19
CA PHE A 11 3.42 20.57 34.40
C PHE A 11 3.57 20.79 32.89
N LEU A 12 3.73 22.04 32.43
CA LEU A 12 4.02 22.36 31.04
C LEU A 12 5.46 21.98 30.61
N GLY A 13 6.43 21.96 31.55
CA GLY A 13 7.80 21.56 31.25
C GLY A 13 8.00 20.05 31.06
N LEU A 14 7.15 19.21 31.68
CA LEU A 14 7.25 17.75 31.60
C LEU A 14 6.72 17.14 30.29
N LEU A 15 5.88 17.87 29.55
CA LEU A 15 5.39 17.41 28.24
C LEU A 15 6.37 17.69 27.09
N ILE A 16 7.28 18.66 27.25
CA ILE A 16 8.20 19.10 26.18
C ILE A 16 9.56 18.39 26.30
N ALA A 17 9.88 17.81 27.45
CA ALA A 17 11.19 17.21 27.75
C ALA A 17 11.14 15.68 27.94
N ASN A 18 10.21 14.99 27.26
CA ASN A 18 10.27 13.53 27.21
C ASN A 18 11.03 13.09 25.94
N PRO A 19 12.34 12.78 26.03
CA PRO A 19 13.12 12.31 24.88
C PRO A 19 12.65 10.94 24.36
N PHE A 20 11.65 10.32 25.01
CA PHE A 20 11.07 9.04 24.63
C PHE A 20 9.87 9.14 23.67
N LEU A 21 9.29 10.31 23.42
CA LEU A 21 8.37 10.48 22.28
C LEU A 21 9.18 10.84 21.03
N LYS A 22 10.14 10.00 20.69
CA LYS A 22 10.62 9.90 19.31
C LYS A 22 9.51 9.20 18.53
N ALA A 23 8.46 9.94 18.19
CA ALA A 23 7.56 9.54 17.12
C ALA A 23 8.35 9.70 15.82
N GLU A 24 9.21 8.74 15.53
CA GLU A 24 9.81 8.62 14.22
C GLU A 24 8.65 8.24 13.30
N ALA A 25 8.19 9.19 12.49
CA ALA A 25 7.15 8.89 11.52
C ALA A 25 7.72 7.82 10.58
N ASP A 26 7.18 6.61 10.65
CA ASP A 26 7.51 5.59 9.66
C ASP A 26 7.12 6.14 8.29
N THR A 27 8.13 6.27 7.42
CA THR A 27 8.00 6.81 6.07
C THR A 27 8.35 5.71 5.08
N CYS A 28 7.74 5.77 3.91
CA CYS A 28 8.02 4.79 2.87
C CYS A 28 9.50 4.82 2.46
N ALA A 29 10.01 3.68 1.98
CA ALA A 29 11.34 3.63 1.38
C ALA A 29 11.46 4.66 0.23
N ARG A 30 12.70 5.06 -0.10
CA ARG A 30 12.95 6.01 -1.19
C ARG A 30 12.31 5.51 -2.49
N GLU A 31 11.66 6.40 -3.24
CA GLU A 31 10.90 6.10 -4.48
C GLU A 31 9.60 5.31 -4.29
N TRP A 32 9.18 5.00 -3.06
CA TRP A 32 7.85 4.47 -2.78
C TRP A 32 6.84 5.59 -2.53
N LEU A 33 5.65 5.45 -3.10
CA LEU A 33 4.56 6.39 -2.97
C LEU A 33 3.77 6.09 -1.69
N GLN A 34 3.68 7.06 -0.78
CA GLN A 34 2.88 6.97 0.43
C GLN A 34 1.42 7.38 0.15
N ASN A 35 0.48 6.51 0.51
CA ASN A 35 -0.95 6.82 0.46
C ASN A 35 -1.70 6.06 1.56
N GLN A 36 -2.40 6.80 2.42
CA GLN A 36 -3.29 6.25 3.47
C GLN A 36 -2.62 5.14 4.32
N GLY A 37 -1.43 5.41 4.88
CA GLY A 37 -0.71 4.45 5.72
C GLY A 37 -0.07 3.28 4.97
N ASN A 38 -0.09 3.31 3.63
CA ASN A 38 0.50 2.27 2.80
C ASN A 38 1.53 2.88 1.85
N CYS A 39 2.48 2.05 1.44
CA CYS A 39 3.54 2.39 0.51
C CYS A 39 3.41 1.55 -0.75
N TYR A 40 3.58 2.18 -1.92
CA TYR A 40 3.45 1.54 -3.22
C TYR A 40 4.66 1.78 -4.10
N ALA A 41 5.12 0.77 -4.83
CA ALA A 41 6.17 0.92 -5.83
C ALA A 41 5.84 0.12 -7.10
N TYR A 42 6.20 0.71 -8.24
CA TYR A 42 6.05 0.10 -9.57
C TYR A 42 7.39 -0.49 -10.02
N PHE A 43 7.33 -1.68 -10.62
CA PHE A 43 8.47 -2.39 -11.17
C PHE A 43 8.20 -2.75 -12.63
N ASP A 44 9.04 -2.26 -13.53
CA ASP A 44 8.92 -2.45 -14.97
C ASP A 44 9.43 -3.82 -15.46
N HIS A 45 10.29 -4.47 -14.67
CA HIS A 45 10.74 -5.84 -14.93
C HIS A 45 9.54 -6.80 -14.94
N LYS A 46 9.33 -7.49 -16.06
CA LYS A 46 8.16 -8.33 -16.24
C LYS A 46 8.35 -9.70 -15.61
N LEU A 47 7.40 -10.09 -14.78
CA LEU A 47 7.35 -11.38 -14.10
C LEU A 47 6.00 -12.04 -14.32
N THR A 48 5.95 -13.36 -14.14
CA THR A 48 4.67 -14.06 -13.97
C THR A 48 4.02 -13.62 -12.65
N TRP A 49 2.73 -13.88 -12.51
CA TRP A 49 2.01 -13.52 -11.29
C TRP A 49 2.62 -14.20 -10.05
N GLN A 50 2.98 -15.48 -10.18
CA GLN A 50 3.61 -16.26 -9.12
C GLN A 50 4.99 -15.71 -8.74
N GLU A 51 5.83 -15.36 -9.72
CA GLU A 51 7.16 -14.78 -9.46
C GLU A 51 7.06 -13.42 -8.75
N ALA A 52 6.13 -12.55 -9.18
CA ALA A 52 5.90 -11.26 -8.53
C ALA A 52 5.39 -11.40 -7.09
N GLU A 53 4.61 -12.43 -6.78
CA GLU A 53 4.11 -12.71 -5.43
C GLU A 53 5.17 -13.39 -4.54
N THR A 54 6.08 -14.19 -5.10
CA THR A 54 7.06 -14.98 -4.32
C THR A 54 8.10 -14.17 -3.53
N GLY A 55 8.12 -12.84 -3.67
CA GLY A 55 8.81 -11.95 -2.74
C GLY A 55 8.04 -11.83 -1.42
N LYS A 56 8.20 -12.82 -0.50
CA LYS A 56 7.61 -12.91 0.86
C LYS A 56 7.02 -11.61 1.44
N TRP A 57 5.83 -11.23 1.00
CA TRP A 57 4.93 -10.29 1.66
C TRP A 57 3.53 -10.75 1.33
N ARG A 58 2.82 -11.24 2.35
CA ARG A 58 1.40 -11.56 2.24
C ARG A 58 0.62 -10.26 2.44
N TRP A 59 -0.51 -10.11 1.76
CA TRP A 59 -1.50 -9.09 2.13
C TRP A 59 -1.81 -9.23 3.62
N ALA A 60 -1.43 -8.25 4.43
CA ALA A 60 -1.71 -8.24 5.87
C ALA A 60 -3.13 -7.75 6.18
N ASP A 61 -3.79 -7.10 5.20
CA ASP A 61 -4.81 -6.12 5.53
C ASP A 61 -6.25 -6.63 5.55
N GLU A 62 -6.53 -7.86 5.11
CA GLU A 62 -7.90 -8.39 4.89
C GLU A 62 -8.86 -7.32 4.30
N SER A 63 -8.30 -6.37 3.55
CA SER A 63 -8.97 -5.10 3.35
C SER A 63 -10.11 -5.28 2.36
N THR A 64 -11.22 -4.61 2.65
CA THR A 64 -12.54 -4.92 2.12
C THR A 64 -12.53 -5.18 0.61
N TYR A 65 -12.86 -6.41 0.22
CA TYR A 65 -13.09 -6.92 -1.14
C TYR A 65 -14.23 -6.19 -1.92
N ASN A 66 -14.61 -5.00 -1.48
CA ASN A 66 -15.80 -4.28 -1.93
C ASN A 66 -15.52 -3.41 -3.16
N TYR A 67 -14.29 -2.92 -3.32
CA TYR A 67 -13.95 -2.16 -4.53
C TYR A 67 -13.58 -3.12 -5.66
N LYS A 68 -14.21 -2.93 -6.82
CA LYS A 68 -13.91 -3.64 -8.05
C LYS A 68 -13.94 -2.65 -9.21
N ALA A 69 -12.92 -2.68 -10.05
CA ALA A 69 -12.83 -1.80 -11.23
C ALA A 69 -12.71 -2.61 -12.53
N TRP A 70 -13.50 -3.66 -12.69
CA TRP A 70 -13.49 -4.47 -13.91
C TRP A 70 -13.79 -3.64 -15.15
N MET A 71 -13.09 -3.93 -16.24
CA MET A 71 -13.47 -3.49 -17.56
C MET A 71 -14.87 -4.01 -17.91
N LYS A 72 -15.54 -3.32 -18.84
CA LYS A 72 -16.81 -3.81 -19.38
C LYS A 72 -16.61 -5.24 -19.92
N SER A 73 -17.48 -6.14 -19.50
CA SER A 73 -17.48 -7.58 -19.84
C SER A 73 -16.40 -8.42 -19.17
N GLN A 74 -15.68 -7.90 -18.17
CA GLN A 74 -14.72 -8.66 -17.37
C GLN A 74 -15.25 -8.91 -15.95
N PRO A 75 -14.83 -9.99 -15.26
CA PRO A 75 -13.96 -11.05 -15.77
C PRO A 75 -14.69 -12.00 -16.73
N ASP A 76 -14.03 -12.44 -17.80
CA ASP A 76 -14.59 -13.34 -18.82
C ASP A 76 -14.02 -14.77 -18.81
N ASN A 77 -12.95 -14.98 -18.04
CA ASN A 77 -12.20 -16.22 -17.92
C ASN A 77 -11.90 -16.85 -19.29
N TYR A 78 -11.36 -16.07 -20.22
CA TYR A 78 -11.18 -16.49 -21.60
C TYR A 78 -10.41 -17.82 -21.70
N GLY A 79 -11.00 -18.79 -22.41
CA GLY A 79 -10.41 -20.11 -22.59
C GLY A 79 -10.26 -20.95 -21.31
N ASN A 80 -10.94 -20.56 -20.22
CA ASN A 80 -10.80 -21.13 -18.88
C ASN A 80 -9.36 -21.10 -18.34
N ALA A 81 -8.61 -20.05 -18.67
CA ALA A 81 -7.19 -19.94 -18.33
C ALA A 81 -6.83 -18.62 -17.62
N GLU A 82 -7.80 -17.77 -17.31
CA GLU A 82 -7.58 -16.42 -16.78
C GLU A 82 -7.99 -16.36 -15.31
N HIS A 83 -7.01 -16.51 -14.42
CA HIS A 83 -7.23 -16.65 -12.98
C HIS A 83 -6.49 -15.59 -12.16
N CYS A 84 -5.81 -14.66 -12.82
CA CYS A 84 -5.05 -13.59 -12.20
C CYS A 84 -5.52 -12.23 -12.71
N VAL A 85 -5.41 -11.17 -11.92
CA VAL A 85 -5.89 -9.83 -12.31
C VAL A 85 -4.74 -8.98 -12.84
N GLU A 86 -4.98 -8.25 -13.93
CA GLU A 86 -4.10 -7.22 -14.45
C GLU A 86 -4.80 -5.86 -14.61
N LEU A 87 -4.03 -4.78 -14.48
CA LEU A 87 -4.45 -3.43 -14.86
C LEU A 87 -4.20 -3.23 -16.36
N ARG A 88 -5.20 -2.73 -17.09
CA ARG A 88 -5.10 -2.58 -18.54
C ARG A 88 -4.57 -1.21 -18.94
N LEU A 89 -3.52 -1.20 -19.76
CA LEU A 89 -2.94 0.04 -20.31
C LEU A 89 -3.96 0.83 -21.14
N SER A 90 -4.86 0.16 -21.86
CA SER A 90 -5.91 0.79 -22.68
C SER A 90 -6.86 1.68 -21.88
N THR A 91 -6.97 1.48 -20.57
CA THR A 91 -7.81 2.27 -19.66
C THR A 91 -6.99 3.24 -18.82
N GLY A 92 -5.69 3.40 -19.14
CA GLY A 92 -4.75 4.17 -18.35
C GLY A 92 -4.47 3.54 -16.99
N PHE A 93 -4.52 2.20 -16.90
CA PHE A 93 -4.35 1.42 -15.66
C PHE A 93 -5.42 1.67 -14.60
N LYS A 94 -6.63 2.08 -15.02
CA LYS A 94 -7.76 2.36 -14.12
C LYS A 94 -8.72 1.19 -13.98
N GLU A 95 -8.73 0.27 -14.93
CA GLU A 95 -9.66 -0.86 -14.97
C GLU A 95 -8.92 -2.21 -15.07
N TRP A 96 -9.62 -3.26 -14.63
CA TRP A 96 -9.10 -4.60 -14.39
C TRP A 96 -9.55 -5.58 -15.47
N ASN A 97 -8.71 -6.55 -15.75
CA ASN A 97 -9.00 -7.70 -16.61
C ASN A 97 -8.45 -8.95 -15.93
N ASP A 98 -9.17 -10.07 -15.99
CA ASP A 98 -8.60 -11.36 -15.64
C ASP A 98 -7.72 -11.85 -16.80
N SER A 99 -6.57 -12.43 -16.48
CA SER A 99 -5.52 -12.77 -17.43
C SER A 99 -4.84 -14.06 -17.01
N PRO A 100 -4.16 -14.79 -17.92
CA PRO A 100 -3.42 -15.97 -17.53
C PRO A 100 -2.32 -15.60 -16.57
N CYS A 101 -2.19 -16.34 -15.47
CA CYS A 101 -1.20 -16.07 -14.42
C CYS A 101 0.25 -16.18 -14.91
N GLN A 102 0.48 -16.92 -16.00
CA GLN A 102 1.78 -17.09 -16.64
C GLN A 102 2.15 -15.93 -17.58
N LYS A 103 1.26 -14.95 -17.76
CA LYS A 103 1.57 -13.76 -18.56
C LYS A 103 2.59 -12.91 -17.81
N LEU A 104 3.66 -12.54 -18.52
CA LEU A 104 4.69 -11.64 -18.00
C LEU A 104 4.19 -10.19 -18.03
N ASN A 105 4.04 -9.58 -16.86
CA ASN A 105 3.60 -8.21 -16.69
C ASN A 105 4.52 -7.44 -15.74
N ALA A 106 4.58 -6.11 -15.92
CA ALA A 106 5.07 -5.22 -14.88
C ALA A 106 4.12 -5.27 -13.67
N TYR A 107 4.60 -4.95 -12.47
CA TYR A 107 3.85 -5.17 -11.24
C TYR A 107 3.99 -4.02 -10.25
N ILE A 108 3.06 -3.98 -9.28
CA ILE A 108 3.05 -3.02 -8.17
C ILE A 108 3.13 -3.81 -6.87
N CYS A 109 4.02 -3.40 -5.97
CA CYS A 109 4.05 -3.92 -4.61
C CYS A 109 3.42 -2.92 -3.65
N LYS A 110 2.79 -3.44 -2.60
CA LYS A 110 2.23 -2.67 -1.48
C LYS A 110 2.85 -3.18 -0.18
N HIS A 111 3.20 -2.29 0.73
CA HIS A 111 3.43 -2.63 2.14
C HIS A 111 2.74 -1.62 3.04
N GLU A 112 2.32 -2.06 4.22
CA GLU A 112 1.80 -1.19 5.28
C GLU A 112 2.97 -0.50 6.00
N LEU A 113 2.72 0.71 6.51
CA LEU A 113 3.64 1.42 7.42
C LEU A 113 3.41 0.99 8.86
#